data_AF-A0AAU1HT45-F1
#
_entry.id   AF-A0AAU1HT45-F1
#
_cell.length_a   1.000
_cell.length_b   1.000
_cell.length_c   1.000
_cell.angle_alpha   90.00
_cell.angle_beta   90.00
_cell.angle_gamma   90.00
#
_symmetry.space_group_name_H-M   'P 1'
#
loop_
_entity.id
_entity.type
_entity.pdbx_description
1 polymer ?
#
loop_
_entity_poly.entity_id
_entity_poly.type
_entity_poly.pdbx_seq_one_letter_code
_entity_poly.pdbx_strand_id
1 'polypeptide(L)'
;MTRRFLIHVPEDDVRHWFEVGATGRVVRQISFRGHASLPVVAVEAAELAMARQTCGDWGVRLYEVVYGVPAREPVVEPPDARPVDRREFDLAWGRARSHRQCEVRHDSGPLPVGTHLTGTFTRSPWGPGVTGVFVDVGLPALGFVDAAVLLEAGCRWPEDGTRAQFEVVDLRVGGRSHPQVRLRPTAIPPPAEPWPRPGPS
;
A
#
# COMPACT_ATOMS: atom_id res chain seq x y z
N MET A 1 -11.27 27.05 0.90
CA MET A 1 -11.45 26.46 -0.45
C MET A 1 -10.17 25.72 -0.83
N THR A 2 -10.28 24.61 -1.58
CA THR A 2 -9.11 23.93 -2.15
C THR A 2 -8.82 24.46 -3.56
N ARG A 3 -7.55 24.49 -3.94
CA ARG A 3 -7.09 24.82 -5.30
C ARG A 3 -6.43 23.60 -5.92
N ARG A 4 -6.49 23.49 -7.23
CA ARG A 4 -5.88 22.39 -7.98
C ARG A 4 -5.18 22.94 -9.20
N PHE A 5 -3.95 22.51 -9.40
CA PHE A 5 -3.12 22.96 -10.50
C PHE A 5 -2.12 21.89 -10.91
N LEU A 6 -1.60 22.07 -12.12
CA LEU A 6 -0.57 21.26 -12.72
C LEU A 6 0.67 22.11 -12.99
N ILE A 7 1.82 21.58 -12.63
CA ILE A 7 3.14 22.10 -12.98
C ILE A 7 3.84 21.07 -13.87
N HIS A 8 4.48 21.52 -14.94
CA HIS A 8 5.39 20.70 -15.74
C HIS A 8 6.83 21.12 -15.42
N VAL A 9 7.68 20.15 -15.11
CA VAL A 9 9.12 20.33 -14.87
C VAL A 9 9.83 19.66 -16.06
N PRO A 10 10.19 20.42 -17.11
CA PRO A 10 10.74 19.85 -18.34
C PRO A 10 12.08 19.14 -18.13
N GLU A 11 12.90 19.63 -17.21
CA GLU A 11 14.25 19.11 -16.92
C GLU A 11 14.19 17.65 -16.44
N ASP A 12 13.15 17.31 -15.68
CA ASP A 12 12.95 15.97 -15.13
C ASP A 12 11.93 15.13 -15.94
N ASP A 13 11.31 15.72 -16.96
CA ASP A 13 10.14 15.17 -17.68
C ASP A 13 9.05 14.70 -16.69
N VAL A 14 8.72 15.55 -15.71
CA VAL A 14 7.71 15.27 -14.68
C VAL A 14 6.58 16.29 -14.72
N ARG A 15 5.35 15.80 -14.66
CA ARG A 15 4.14 16.60 -14.47
C ARG A 15 3.59 16.35 -13.07
N HIS A 16 3.61 17.38 -12.25
CA HIS A 16 3.04 17.36 -10.91
C HIS A 16 1.63 17.94 -10.93
N TRP A 17 0.72 17.27 -10.26
CA TRP A 17 -0.63 17.73 -10.01
C TRP A 17 -0.78 17.87 -8.50
N PHE A 18 -1.23 19.04 -8.07
CA PHE A 18 -1.43 19.33 -6.66
C PHE A 18 -2.88 19.67 -6.40
N GLU A 19 -3.42 19.12 -5.31
CA GLU A 19 -4.56 19.70 -4.62
C GLU A 19 -4.03 20.33 -3.33
N VAL A 20 -4.22 21.63 -3.17
CA VAL A 20 -3.78 22.37 -1.98
C VAL A 20 -4.96 22.90 -1.19
N GLY A 21 -4.82 22.89 0.14
CA GLY A 21 -5.78 23.47 1.07
C GLY A 21 -5.74 25.00 1.08
N ALA A 22 -6.63 25.59 1.89
CA ALA A 22 -6.72 27.05 2.02
C ALA A 22 -5.41 27.71 2.51
N THR A 23 -4.59 26.96 3.24
CA THR A 23 -3.29 27.41 3.79
C THR A 23 -2.11 27.16 2.84
N GLY A 24 -2.36 26.70 1.61
CA GLY A 24 -1.31 26.32 0.66
C GLY A 24 -0.65 24.97 0.94
N ARG A 25 -1.04 24.27 2.01
CA ARG A 25 -0.55 22.90 2.27
C ARG A 25 -1.10 21.92 1.25
N VAL A 26 -0.25 21.04 0.75
CA VAL A 26 -0.63 19.95 -0.15
C VAL A 26 -1.55 18.97 0.59
N VAL A 27 -2.70 18.69 -0.01
CA VAL A 27 -3.69 17.70 0.43
C VAL A 27 -3.46 16.40 -0.33
N ARG A 28 -3.39 16.48 -1.67
CA ARG A 28 -3.09 15.37 -2.57
C ARG A 28 -2.03 15.78 -3.59
N GLN A 29 -1.12 14.86 -3.91
CA GLN A 29 -0.13 15.02 -4.96
C GLN A 29 -0.17 13.83 -5.91
N ILE A 30 -0.14 14.13 -7.21
CA ILE A 30 0.11 13.16 -8.27
C ILE A 30 1.34 13.60 -9.03
N SER A 31 2.23 12.68 -9.37
CA SER A 31 3.34 12.96 -10.27
C SER A 31 3.35 11.92 -11.38
N PHE A 32 3.40 12.37 -12.61
CA PHE A 32 3.60 11.52 -13.78
C PHE A 32 4.96 11.81 -14.38
N ARG A 33 5.75 10.77 -14.65
CA ARG A 33 7.04 10.87 -15.33
C ARG A 33 6.94 10.37 -16.77
N GLY A 34 7.68 11.00 -17.67
CA GLY A 34 7.78 10.52 -19.03
C GLY A 34 6.61 10.96 -19.91
N HIS A 35 6.83 10.87 -21.23
CA HIS A 35 5.77 10.98 -22.23
C HIS A 35 4.62 9.97 -22.02
N ALA A 36 4.92 8.75 -21.60
CA ALA A 36 3.92 7.72 -21.30
C ALA A 36 3.02 8.08 -20.09
N SER A 37 3.33 9.16 -19.37
CA SER A 37 2.60 9.61 -18.19
C SER A 37 2.53 8.51 -17.13
N LEU A 38 3.69 7.93 -16.79
CA LEU A 38 3.81 6.86 -15.81
C LEU A 38 3.61 7.44 -14.40
N PRO A 39 2.60 6.99 -13.63
CA PRO A 39 2.39 7.48 -12.28
C PRO A 39 3.53 7.06 -11.34
N VAL A 40 4.22 8.04 -10.77
CA VAL A 40 5.33 7.82 -9.82
C VAL A 40 5.01 8.30 -8.40
N VAL A 41 4.03 9.20 -8.24
CA VAL A 41 3.52 9.65 -6.94
C VAL A 41 1.99 9.72 -6.98
N ALA A 42 1.32 9.29 -5.92
CA ALA A 42 -0.13 9.35 -5.71
C ALA A 42 -0.45 9.42 -4.20
N VAL A 43 0.07 10.46 -3.54
CA VAL A 43 0.11 10.61 -2.07
C VAL A 43 -1.03 11.51 -1.60
N GLU A 44 -1.66 11.12 -0.49
CA GLU A 44 -2.60 11.94 0.26
C GLU A 44 -2.01 12.23 1.64
N ALA A 45 -1.93 13.52 2.01
CA ALA A 45 -1.28 13.96 3.24
C ALA A 45 -1.95 13.40 4.50
N ALA A 46 -3.28 13.25 4.49
CA ALA A 46 -4.03 12.69 5.61
C ALA A 46 -3.72 11.20 5.83
N GLU A 47 -3.65 10.40 4.76
CA GLU A 47 -3.29 8.99 4.87
C GLU A 47 -1.83 8.81 5.30
N LEU A 48 -0.90 9.62 4.78
CA LEU A 48 0.50 9.58 5.19
C LEU A 48 0.67 9.94 6.67
N ALA A 49 -0.06 10.95 7.15
CA ALA A 49 -0.09 11.31 8.56
C ALA A 49 -0.66 10.18 9.43
N MET A 50 -1.71 9.50 8.97
CA MET A 50 -2.29 8.34 9.66
C MET A 50 -1.33 7.14 9.70
N ALA A 51 -0.61 6.87 8.61
CA ALA A 51 0.41 5.83 8.56
C ALA A 51 1.54 6.12 9.56
N ARG A 52 1.97 7.39 9.67
CA ARG A 52 2.92 7.83 10.69
C ARG A 52 2.38 7.67 12.10
N GLN A 53 1.14 8.09 12.34
CA GLN A 53 0.53 8.01 13.67
C GLN A 53 0.37 6.56 14.15
N THR A 54 0.03 5.65 13.23
CA THR A 54 -0.21 4.23 13.57
C THR A 54 1.09 3.45 13.68
N CYS A 55 1.97 3.57 12.68
CA CYS A 55 3.09 2.66 12.47
C CYS A 55 4.45 3.38 12.51
N GLY A 56 4.48 4.65 12.93
CA GLY A 56 5.70 5.45 12.99
C GLY A 56 6.38 5.63 11.63
N ASP A 57 7.71 5.77 11.66
CA ASP A 57 8.54 5.91 10.46
C ASP A 57 8.52 4.67 9.56
N TRP A 58 8.22 3.49 10.13
CA TRP A 58 8.02 2.29 9.34
C TRP A 58 6.79 2.41 8.43
N GLY A 59 5.67 2.93 8.97
CA GLY A 59 4.46 3.20 8.19
C GLY A 59 4.66 4.25 7.10
N VAL A 60 5.42 5.31 7.39
CA VAL A 60 5.78 6.34 6.40
C VAL A 60 6.54 5.71 5.24
N ARG A 61 7.60 4.93 5.53
CA ARG A 61 8.39 4.28 4.48
C ARG A 61 7.57 3.30 3.66
N LEU A 62 6.68 2.53 4.29
CA LEU A 62 5.78 1.63 3.57
C LEU A 62 4.80 2.40 2.66
N TYR A 63 4.23 3.50 3.16
CA TYR A 63 3.36 4.37 2.38
C TYR A 63 4.08 4.93 1.15
N GLU A 64 5.30 5.43 1.32
CA GLU A 64 6.12 6.00 0.23
C GLU A 64 6.53 4.94 -0.79
N VAL A 65 6.76 3.69 -0.38
CA VAL A 65 6.98 2.57 -1.31
C VAL A 65 5.75 2.36 -2.20
N VAL A 66 4.55 2.34 -1.61
CA VAL A 66 3.32 2.10 -2.37
C VAL A 66 2.97 3.31 -3.24
N TYR A 67 2.91 4.52 -2.66
CA TYR A 67 2.37 5.70 -3.33
C TYR A 67 3.41 6.72 -3.80
N GLY A 68 4.69 6.46 -3.61
CA GLY A 68 5.77 7.37 -3.99
C GLY A 68 6.08 8.41 -2.91
N VAL A 69 7.20 9.08 -3.07
CA VAL A 69 7.67 10.11 -2.13
C VAL A 69 7.03 11.45 -2.50
N PRO A 70 6.28 12.11 -1.58
CA PRO A 70 5.69 13.41 -1.85
C PRO A 70 6.73 14.53 -1.82
N ALA A 71 6.36 15.70 -2.35
CA ALA A 71 7.08 16.94 -2.09
C ALA A 71 7.11 17.21 -0.58
N ARG A 72 8.31 17.47 -0.05
CA ARG A 72 8.52 17.71 1.39
C ARG A 72 8.29 19.17 1.78
N GLU A 73 8.57 20.08 0.86
CA GLU A 73 8.37 21.51 1.06
C GLU A 73 6.95 21.93 0.66
N PRO A 74 6.40 23.00 1.28
CA PRO A 74 5.19 23.63 0.80
C PRO A 74 5.31 24.02 -0.67
N VAL A 75 4.31 23.67 -1.46
CA VAL A 75 4.29 23.99 -2.89
C VAL A 75 3.64 25.34 -3.07
N VAL A 76 4.41 26.29 -3.60
CA VAL A 76 3.90 27.57 -4.08
C VAL A 76 3.44 27.38 -5.52
N GLU A 77 2.20 27.75 -5.82
CA GLU A 77 1.66 27.72 -7.19
C GLU A 77 2.41 28.74 -8.06
N PRO A 78 3.19 28.31 -9.07
CA PRO A 78 3.91 29.23 -9.91
C PRO A 78 2.95 29.93 -10.90
N PRO A 79 3.32 31.10 -11.44
CA PRO A 79 2.44 31.87 -12.33
C PRO A 79 2.05 31.14 -13.63
N ASP A 80 2.87 30.20 -14.09
CA ASP A 80 2.66 29.37 -15.28
C ASP A 80 1.95 28.04 -14.97
N ALA A 81 1.53 27.81 -13.72
CA ALA A 81 0.75 26.65 -13.35
C ALA A 81 -0.58 26.63 -14.10
N ARG A 82 -0.94 25.45 -14.63
CA ARG A 82 -2.23 25.27 -15.28
C ARG A 82 -3.29 24.96 -14.22
N PRO A 83 -4.40 25.71 -14.12
CA PRO A 83 -5.50 25.34 -13.26
C PRO A 83 -6.12 24.02 -13.72
N VAL A 84 -6.49 23.18 -12.76
CA VAL A 84 -7.07 21.86 -12.97
C VAL A 84 -8.43 21.82 -12.28
N ASP A 85 -9.47 21.37 -12.96
CA ASP A 85 -10.77 21.22 -12.31
C ASP A 85 -10.84 19.96 -11.42
N ARG A 86 -11.89 19.86 -10.59
CA ARG A 86 -12.04 18.72 -9.68
C ARG A 86 -12.12 17.38 -10.41
N ARG A 87 -12.89 17.31 -11.49
CA ARG A 87 -13.17 16.06 -12.21
C ARG A 87 -11.91 15.57 -12.90
N GLU A 88 -11.18 16.46 -13.57
CA GLU A 88 -9.89 16.17 -14.21
C GLU A 88 -8.90 15.60 -13.18
N PHE A 89 -8.79 16.26 -12.02
CA PHE A 89 -7.93 15.79 -10.93
C PHE A 89 -8.36 14.42 -10.39
N ASP A 90 -9.65 14.22 -10.11
CA ASP A 90 -10.15 12.98 -9.51
C ASP A 90 -9.98 11.78 -10.48
N LEU A 91 -10.07 11.99 -11.80
CA LEU A 91 -9.75 10.98 -12.81
C LEU A 91 -8.25 10.66 -12.82
N ALA A 92 -7.38 11.67 -12.82
CA ALA A 92 -5.93 11.48 -12.74
C ALA A 92 -5.53 10.77 -11.44
N TRP A 93 -6.18 11.12 -10.33
CA TRP A 93 -5.99 10.51 -9.01
C TRP A 93 -6.33 9.04 -9.02
N GLY A 94 -7.53 8.67 -9.50
CA GLY A 94 -7.96 7.27 -9.58
C GLY A 94 -7.01 6.42 -10.41
N ARG A 95 -6.59 6.92 -11.58
CA ARG A 95 -5.60 6.24 -12.44
C ARG A 95 -4.26 6.06 -11.74
N ALA A 96 -3.72 7.12 -11.13
CA ALA A 96 -2.43 7.07 -10.46
C ALA A 96 -2.44 6.12 -9.26
N ARG A 97 -3.50 6.18 -8.42
CA ARG A 97 -3.67 5.28 -7.27
C ARG A 97 -3.78 3.83 -7.70
N SER A 98 -4.64 3.53 -8.69
CA SER A 98 -4.81 2.17 -9.21
C SER A 98 -3.48 1.60 -9.73
N HIS A 99 -2.76 2.36 -10.56
CA HIS A 99 -1.47 1.92 -11.10
C HIS A 99 -0.45 1.64 -10.00
N ARG A 100 -0.24 2.59 -9.08
CA ARG A 100 0.72 2.47 -7.97
C ARG A 100 0.41 1.28 -7.04
N GLN A 101 -0.88 0.98 -6.87
CA GLN A 101 -1.34 -0.03 -5.93
C GLN A 101 -1.50 -1.43 -6.55
N CYS A 102 -1.72 -1.54 -7.86
CA CYS A 102 -2.04 -2.82 -8.51
C CYS A 102 -1.04 -3.24 -9.59
N GLU A 103 -0.35 -2.31 -10.26
CA GLU A 103 0.55 -2.62 -11.38
C GLU A 103 2.03 -2.55 -10.98
N VAL A 104 2.36 -1.72 -9.99
CA VAL A 104 3.73 -1.61 -9.47
C VAL A 104 4.00 -2.74 -8.50
N ARG A 105 5.06 -3.52 -8.76
CA ARG A 105 5.60 -4.45 -7.75
C ARG A 105 6.46 -3.68 -6.76
N HIS A 106 6.20 -3.85 -5.47
CA HIS A 106 6.91 -3.16 -4.39
C HIS A 106 8.13 -3.96 -3.92
N ASP A 107 9.19 -3.96 -4.71
CA ASP A 107 10.41 -4.75 -4.53
C ASP A 107 11.49 -4.06 -3.66
N SER A 108 11.14 -2.96 -3.00
CA SER A 108 12.08 -2.14 -2.23
C SER A 108 11.48 -1.62 -0.91
N GLY A 109 12.31 -0.94 -0.12
CA GLY A 109 11.91 -0.34 1.16
C GLY A 109 11.95 -1.32 2.33
N PRO A 110 11.14 -1.10 3.39
CA PRO A 110 11.29 -1.82 4.64
C PRO A 110 10.76 -3.25 4.60
N LEU A 111 9.98 -3.61 3.58
CA LEU A 111 9.43 -4.95 3.41
C LEU A 111 9.20 -5.29 1.92
N PRO A 112 10.27 -5.60 1.16
CA PRO A 112 10.15 -5.98 -0.25
C PRO A 112 9.25 -7.19 -0.48
N VAL A 113 8.46 -7.17 -1.55
CA VAL A 113 7.78 -8.37 -2.07
C VAL A 113 8.79 -9.50 -2.32
N GLY A 114 8.42 -10.72 -1.93
CA GLY A 114 9.29 -11.90 -1.91
C GLY A 114 9.98 -12.14 -0.55
N THR A 115 9.91 -11.18 0.38
CA THR A 115 10.46 -11.34 1.73
C THR A 115 9.74 -12.46 2.46
N HIS A 116 10.51 -13.34 3.13
CA HIS A 116 9.96 -14.41 3.94
C HIS A 116 9.84 -13.96 5.40
N LEU A 117 8.66 -14.18 5.99
CA LEU A 117 8.34 -13.85 7.37
C LEU A 117 7.83 -15.09 8.10
N THR A 118 8.08 -15.15 9.39
CA THR A 118 7.35 -16.06 10.27
C THR A 118 6.25 -15.27 10.96
N GLY A 119 5.05 -15.83 10.99
CA GLY A 119 3.92 -15.20 11.66
C GLY A 119 2.98 -16.21 12.28
N THR A 120 2.04 -15.69 13.04
CA THR A 120 1.03 -16.47 13.77
C THR A 120 -0.35 -16.07 13.28
N PHE A 121 -1.14 -17.03 12.81
CA PHE A 121 -2.52 -16.78 12.43
C PHE A 121 -3.31 -16.25 13.62
N THR A 122 -4.10 -15.21 13.39
CA THR A 122 -5.03 -14.65 14.37
C THR A 122 -6.46 -14.81 13.93
N ARG A 123 -7.37 -14.95 14.89
CA ARG A 123 -8.79 -15.19 14.64
C ARG A 123 -9.40 -14.16 13.68
N SER A 124 -9.91 -14.65 12.55
CA SER A 124 -10.61 -13.80 11.57
C SER A 124 -11.98 -13.36 12.11
N PRO A 125 -12.34 -12.07 12.04
CA PRO A 125 -13.62 -11.57 12.56
C PRO A 125 -14.83 -12.04 11.75
N TRP A 126 -14.62 -12.54 10.53
CA TRP A 126 -15.70 -12.93 9.61
C TRP A 126 -15.94 -14.43 9.52
N GLY A 127 -15.15 -15.22 10.24
CA GLY A 127 -15.16 -16.68 10.15
C GLY A 127 -14.42 -17.24 8.92
N PRO A 128 -14.27 -18.57 8.84
CA PRO A 128 -13.51 -19.23 7.77
C PRO A 128 -14.08 -18.99 6.37
N GLY A 129 -13.20 -18.76 5.39
CA GLY A 129 -13.53 -18.80 3.96
C GLY A 129 -14.21 -17.55 3.37
N VAL A 130 -14.45 -16.50 4.17
CA VAL A 130 -15.22 -15.33 3.70
C VAL A 130 -14.34 -14.30 3.00
N THR A 131 -13.27 -13.84 3.65
CA THR A 131 -12.38 -12.77 3.13
C THR A 131 -10.91 -13.16 3.22
N GLY A 132 -10.50 -13.70 4.37
CA GLY A 132 -9.12 -14.08 4.65
C GLY A 132 -8.87 -14.16 6.15
N VAL A 133 -7.61 -14.33 6.51
CA VAL A 133 -7.16 -14.46 7.89
C VAL A 133 -6.01 -13.49 8.16
N PHE A 134 -6.02 -12.89 9.34
CA PHE A 134 -4.94 -12.02 9.78
C PHE A 134 -3.77 -12.85 10.32
N VAL A 135 -2.58 -12.28 10.22
CA VAL A 135 -1.34 -12.89 10.72
C VAL A 135 -0.60 -11.83 11.51
N ASP A 136 -0.29 -12.15 12.77
CA ASP A 136 0.69 -11.38 13.53
C ASP A 136 2.09 -11.76 13.04
N VAL A 137 2.78 -10.79 12.44
CA VAL A 137 4.14 -10.94 11.89
C VAL A 137 5.18 -10.18 12.71
N GLY A 138 4.81 -9.67 13.89
CA GLY A 138 5.71 -8.86 14.72
C GLY A 138 6.10 -7.52 14.11
N LEU A 139 5.36 -7.04 13.10
CA LEU A 139 5.56 -5.74 12.46
C LEU A 139 4.44 -4.77 12.90
N PRO A 140 4.67 -3.44 12.77
CA PRO A 140 3.64 -2.44 13.07
C PRO A 140 2.37 -2.53 12.22
N ALA A 141 2.38 -3.31 11.13
CA ALA A 141 1.22 -3.59 10.29
C ALA A 141 0.85 -5.08 10.34
N LEU A 142 -0.45 -5.36 10.25
CA LEU A 142 -0.95 -6.72 10.22
C LEU A 142 -0.67 -7.41 8.88
N GLY A 143 -0.27 -8.67 8.97
CA GLY A 143 -0.29 -9.60 7.85
C GLY A 143 -1.72 -10.03 7.51
N PHE A 144 -1.97 -10.32 6.25
CA PHE A 144 -3.26 -10.85 5.79
C PHE A 144 -3.06 -11.86 4.67
N VAL A 145 -3.69 -13.02 4.81
CA VAL A 145 -3.76 -14.05 3.77
C VAL A 145 -5.17 -14.07 3.21
N ASP A 146 -5.29 -13.94 1.90
CA ASP A 146 -6.57 -14.05 1.19
C ASP A 146 -7.19 -15.43 1.33
N ALA A 147 -8.52 -15.48 1.49
CA ALA A 147 -9.24 -16.74 1.50
C ALA A 147 -9.04 -17.54 0.20
N ALA A 148 -8.98 -16.86 -0.95
CA ALA A 148 -8.74 -17.49 -2.25
C ALA A 148 -7.40 -18.28 -2.27
N VAL A 149 -6.33 -17.70 -1.70
CA VAL A 149 -5.02 -18.37 -1.61
C VAL A 149 -5.10 -19.65 -0.78
N LEU A 150 -5.88 -19.66 0.30
CA LEU A 150 -6.07 -20.85 1.14
C LEU A 150 -6.97 -21.90 0.46
N LEU A 151 -8.03 -21.46 -0.22
CA LEU A 151 -8.97 -22.33 -0.92
C LEU A 151 -8.35 -22.99 -2.14
N GLU A 152 -7.59 -22.24 -2.96
CA GLU A 152 -6.86 -22.77 -4.12
C GLU A 152 -5.82 -23.82 -3.71
N ALA A 153 -5.19 -23.64 -2.54
CA ALA A 153 -4.27 -24.61 -1.97
C ALA A 153 -4.97 -25.86 -1.40
N GLY A 154 -6.32 -25.91 -1.40
CA GLY A 154 -7.09 -27.01 -0.81
C GLY A 154 -6.92 -27.13 0.71
N CYS A 155 -6.47 -26.06 1.37
CA CYS A 155 -6.09 -26.08 2.77
C CYS A 155 -7.30 -26.01 3.69
N ARG A 156 -7.22 -26.71 4.84
CA ARG A 156 -8.09 -26.39 5.98
C ARG A 156 -7.75 -25.00 6.49
N TRP A 157 -8.77 -24.30 6.97
CA TRP A 157 -8.58 -23.01 7.62
C TRP A 157 -7.69 -23.18 8.85
N PRO A 158 -6.66 -22.34 9.04
CA PRO A 158 -5.74 -22.48 10.18
C PRO A 158 -6.44 -22.16 11.50
N GLU A 159 -6.05 -22.87 12.55
CA GLU A 159 -6.48 -22.56 13.91
C GLU A 159 -5.79 -21.27 14.41
N ASP A 160 -6.47 -20.57 15.32
CA ASP A 160 -5.93 -19.39 15.99
C ASP A 160 -4.64 -19.74 16.75
N GLY A 161 -3.63 -18.89 16.66
CA GLY A 161 -2.33 -19.15 17.29
C GLY A 161 -1.39 -20.04 16.47
N THR A 162 -1.79 -20.53 15.29
CA THR A 162 -0.90 -21.40 14.54
C THR A 162 0.21 -20.62 13.83
N ARG A 163 1.46 -21.07 13.99
CA ARG A 163 2.65 -20.43 13.44
C ARG A 163 3.00 -21.00 12.06
N ALA A 164 3.33 -20.15 11.09
CA ALA A 164 3.73 -20.57 9.76
C ALA A 164 4.77 -19.61 9.15
N GLN A 165 5.38 -20.04 8.04
CA GLN A 165 6.19 -19.18 7.19
C GLN A 165 5.35 -18.64 6.03
N PHE A 166 5.63 -17.40 5.68
CA PHE A 166 4.90 -16.64 4.68
C PHE A 166 5.86 -15.89 3.77
N GLU A 167 5.47 -15.73 2.52
CA GLU A 167 6.08 -14.81 1.58
C GLU A 167 5.20 -13.56 1.48
N VAL A 168 5.82 -12.38 1.52
CA VAL A 168 5.16 -11.12 1.22
C VAL A 168 4.87 -11.07 -0.27
N VAL A 169 3.60 -11.06 -0.65
CA VAL A 169 3.20 -11.02 -2.08
C VAL A 169 2.83 -9.62 -2.54
N ASP A 170 2.40 -8.75 -1.63
CA ASP A 170 1.93 -7.41 -1.95
C ASP A 170 1.84 -6.52 -0.70
N LEU A 171 1.80 -5.20 -0.90
CA LEU A 171 1.65 -4.19 0.15
C LEU A 171 0.43 -3.33 -0.15
N ARG A 172 -0.56 -3.33 0.75
CA ARG A 172 -1.77 -2.51 0.60
C ARG A 172 -1.76 -1.37 1.62
N VAL A 173 -1.93 -0.15 1.13
CA VAL A 173 -2.01 1.05 1.95
C VAL A 173 -3.21 1.85 1.45
N GLY A 174 -4.11 2.31 2.32
CA GLY A 174 -5.18 3.23 1.91
C GLY A 174 -6.52 3.03 2.59
N GLY A 175 -7.35 4.07 2.53
CA GLY A 175 -8.64 4.15 3.23
C GLY A 175 -8.49 4.56 4.71
N ARG A 176 -9.53 4.37 5.53
CA ARG A 176 -9.45 4.56 7.00
C ARG A 176 -8.73 3.40 7.70
N SER A 177 -7.99 2.59 6.96
CA SER A 177 -7.45 1.31 7.42
C SER A 177 -5.94 1.39 7.54
N HIS A 178 -5.40 0.68 8.53
CA HIS A 178 -3.96 0.53 8.73
C HIS A 178 -3.30 -0.11 7.50
N PRO A 179 -2.01 0.16 7.24
CA PRO A 179 -1.27 -0.57 6.23
C PRO A 179 -1.39 -2.09 6.45
N GLN A 180 -1.46 -2.84 5.37
CA GLN A 180 -1.64 -4.29 5.40
C GLN A 180 -0.58 -4.97 4.53
N VAL A 181 0.08 -5.98 5.11
CA VAL A 181 1.04 -6.83 4.41
C VAL A 181 0.29 -8.03 3.86
N ARG A 182 0.28 -8.22 2.54
CA ARG A 182 -0.38 -9.38 1.92
C ARG A 182 0.59 -10.54 1.87
N LEU A 183 0.13 -11.69 2.33
CA LEU A 183 0.96 -12.85 2.59
C LEU A 183 0.43 -14.07 1.84
N ARG A 184 1.37 -14.92 1.43
CA ARG A 184 1.10 -16.28 0.96
C ARG A 184 1.87 -17.27 1.83
N PRO A 185 1.24 -18.31 2.39
CA PRO A 185 1.96 -19.37 3.08
C PRO A 185 2.97 -20.06 2.15
N THR A 186 4.21 -20.28 2.60
CA THR A 186 5.28 -20.85 1.76
C THR A 186 5.33 -22.37 1.79
N ALA A 187 4.86 -23.00 2.86
CA ALA A 187 4.57 -24.42 2.85
C ALA A 187 3.08 -24.60 2.56
N ILE A 188 2.76 -25.14 1.39
CA ILE A 188 1.45 -25.76 1.14
C ILE A 188 1.66 -27.24 1.51
N PRO A 189 0.95 -27.79 2.50
CA PRO A 189 1.15 -29.19 2.87
C PRO A 189 0.63 -30.11 1.76
N PRO A 190 1.18 -31.33 1.62
CA PRO A 190 0.52 -32.38 0.85
C PRO A 190 -0.88 -32.66 1.44
N PRO A 191 -1.84 -33.20 0.66
CA PRO A 191 -3.25 -33.37 1.05
C PRO A 191 -3.55 -34.16 2.34
N ALA A 192 -2.54 -34.75 2.99
CA ALA A 192 -2.68 -35.65 4.12
C ALA A 192 -1.97 -35.19 5.41
N GLU A 193 -1.19 -34.11 5.39
CA GLU A 193 -0.53 -33.61 6.61
C GLU A 193 -1.35 -32.49 7.29
N PRO A 194 -1.51 -32.53 8.64
CA PRO A 194 -2.11 -31.42 9.36
C PRO A 194 -1.23 -30.17 9.29
N TRP A 195 -1.87 -29.05 8.96
CA TRP A 195 -1.28 -27.71 8.81
C TRP A 195 -1.60 -26.85 10.04
N PRO A 196 -0.81 -25.79 10.34
CA PRO A 196 0.59 -25.52 9.95
C PRO A 196 1.69 -26.32 10.66
N ARG A 197 2.85 -26.47 10.00
CA ARG A 197 4.07 -26.99 10.63
C ARG A 197 4.57 -25.98 11.67
N PRO A 198 4.91 -26.41 12.91
CA PRO A 198 5.60 -25.56 13.87
C PRO A 198 6.89 -25.00 13.26
N GLY A 199 7.16 -23.72 13.45
CA GLY A 199 8.50 -23.17 13.18
C GLY A 199 9.55 -23.84 14.08
N PRO A 200 10.85 -23.80 13.71
CA PRO A 200 11.90 -24.30 14.59
C PRO A 200 11.77 -23.62 15.97
N SER A 201 11.83 -24.45 17.02
CA SER A 201 11.79 -24.02 18.42
C SER A 201 13.02 -23.19 18.78
#